data_AF-A0A4Q5J3W4-F1
#
_entry.id   AF-A0A4Q5J3W4-F1
#
_cell.length_a   1.000
_cell.length_b   1.000
_cell.length_c   1.000
_cell.angle_alpha   90.00
_cell.angle_beta   90.00
_cell.angle_gamma   90.00
#
_symmetry.space_group_name_H-M   'P 1'
#
loop_
_entity.id
_entity.type
_entity.pdbx_description
1 polymer ?
#
loop_
_entity_poly.entity_id
_entity_poly.type
_entity_poly.pdbx_seq_one_letter_code
_entity_poly.pdbx_strand_id
1 'polypeptide(L)'
;MGVSAVGQSGLSTRSVRSMLVVIFVLLAAAIYFYGPMVAPGMERAAADECNEYAGGNFRSYRLDWVSWPDADPHWSCWDARNPEVRAVDLGWWTNPFS
;
A
#
# COMPACT_ATOMS: atom_id res chain seq x y z
N MET A 1 -38.68 -12.38 42.77
CA MET A 1 -39.18 -12.51 41.39
C MET A 1 -38.14 -11.88 40.48
N GLY A 2 -37.09 -12.63 40.12
CA GLY A 2 -36.03 -12.15 39.25
C GLY A 2 -36.47 -12.33 37.80
N VAL A 3 -36.84 -11.24 37.13
CA VAL A 3 -36.87 -11.22 35.67
C VAL A 3 -35.45 -10.92 35.23
N SER A 4 -34.72 -11.97 34.85
CA SER A 4 -33.43 -11.85 34.20
C SER A 4 -33.61 -11.02 32.94
N ALA A 5 -33.06 -9.81 32.95
CA ALA A 5 -32.72 -9.09 31.73
C ALA A 5 -31.60 -9.88 31.05
N VAL A 6 -31.96 -10.88 30.24
CA VAL A 6 -31.03 -11.53 29.29
C VAL A 6 -30.87 -10.59 28.10
N GLY A 7 -30.29 -9.43 28.37
CA GLY A 7 -29.65 -8.63 27.35
C GLY A 7 -28.23 -9.15 27.21
N GLN A 8 -28.01 -10.22 26.44
CA GLN A 8 -26.64 -10.58 26.08
C GLN A 8 -26.56 -11.38 24.77
N SER A 9 -26.10 -10.65 23.74
CA SER A 9 -25.15 -11.11 22.72
C SER A 9 -25.58 -12.21 21.74
N GLY A 10 -26.72 -12.02 21.08
CA GLY A 10 -26.91 -12.57 19.74
C GLY A 10 -26.54 -11.51 18.71
N LEU A 11 -25.30 -11.47 18.23
CA LEU A 11 -24.98 -10.72 17.01
C LEU A 11 -25.90 -11.26 15.90
N SER A 12 -26.96 -10.52 15.59
CA SER A 12 -27.85 -10.82 14.48
C SER A 12 -26.99 -11.07 13.24
N THR A 13 -27.28 -12.12 12.47
CA THR A 13 -26.59 -12.42 11.20
C THR A 13 -26.54 -11.21 10.27
N ARG A 14 -27.51 -10.29 10.39
CA ARG A 14 -27.54 -9.00 9.71
C ARG A 14 -26.44 -8.05 10.18
N SER A 15 -26.19 -7.97 11.49
CA SER A 15 -25.11 -7.18 12.10
C SER A 15 -23.73 -7.69 11.69
N VAL A 16 -23.54 -9.02 11.67
CA VAL A 16 -22.26 -9.63 11.23
C VAL A 16 -22.00 -9.34 9.76
N ARG A 17 -23.02 -9.48 8.90
CA ARG A 17 -22.91 -9.17 7.47
C ARG A 17 -22.58 -7.69 7.23
N SER A 18 -23.27 -6.77 7.94
CA SER A 18 -22.97 -5.34 7.84
C SER A 18 -21.55 -5.02 8.30
N MET A 19 -21.08 -5.63 9.40
CA MET A 19 -19.70 -5.45 9.87
C MET A 19 -18.67 -5.93 8.85
N LEU A 20 -18.88 -7.11 8.25
CA LEU A 20 -17.99 -7.63 7.20
C LEU A 20 -17.97 -6.73 5.96
N VAL A 21 -19.12 -6.20 5.55
CA VAL A 21 -19.20 -5.25 4.44
C VAL A 21 -18.42 -3.97 4.76
N VAL A 22 -18.57 -3.43 5.97
CA VAL A 22 -17.82 -2.23 6.39
C VAL A 22 -16.31 -2.51 6.39
N ILE A 23 -15.87 -3.63 6.98
CA ILE A 23 -14.46 -4.03 6.98
C ILE A 23 -13.94 -4.18 5.55
N PHE A 24 -14.70 -4.84 4.67
CA PHE A 24 -14.32 -5.03 3.28
C PHE A 24 -14.21 -3.70 2.53
N VAL A 25 -15.16 -2.77 2.72
CA VAL A 25 -15.10 -1.43 2.12
C VAL A 25 -13.90 -0.65 2.63
N LEU A 26 -13.60 -0.72 3.94
CA LEU A 26 -12.42 -0.07 4.51
C LEU A 26 -11.11 -0.67 3.99
N LEU A 27 -11.03 -2.00 3.86
CA LEU A 27 -9.87 -2.67 3.26
C LEU A 27 -9.73 -2.33 1.78
N ALA A 28 -10.83 -2.30 1.02
CA ALA A 28 -10.82 -1.93 -0.39
C ALA A 28 -10.41 -0.47 -0.57
N ALA A 29 -10.90 0.45 0.26
CA ALA A 29 -10.48 1.84 0.27
C ALA A 29 -9.00 1.95 0.67
N ALA A 30 -8.56 1.19 1.67
CA ALA A 30 -7.17 1.15 2.07
C ALA A 30 -6.29 0.67 0.90
N ILE A 31 -6.62 -0.43 0.23
CA ILE A 31 -5.86 -0.92 -0.93
C ILE A 31 -5.93 0.08 -2.10
N TYR A 32 -7.06 0.76 -2.31
CA TYR A 32 -7.23 1.75 -3.37
C TYR A 32 -6.35 2.98 -3.16
N PHE A 33 -6.36 3.55 -1.96
CA PHE A 33 -5.58 4.75 -1.64
C PHE A 33 -4.13 4.43 -1.28
N TYR A 34 -3.87 3.22 -0.79
CA TYR A 34 -2.61 2.82 -0.19
C TYR A 34 -1.93 1.60 -0.84
N GLY A 35 -2.38 1.16 -2.02
CA GLY A 35 -1.82 0.01 -2.72
C GLY A 35 -1.27 0.35 -4.10
N PRO A 36 -0.09 -0.19 -4.49
CA PRO A 36 0.52 0.04 -5.80
C PRO A 36 -0.33 -0.54 -6.93
N MET A 37 -1.10 -1.59 -6.63
CA MET A 37 -1.96 -2.29 -7.58
C MET A 37 -3.07 -1.41 -8.19
N VAL A 38 -3.42 -0.28 -7.56
CA VAL A 38 -4.62 0.49 -7.96
C VAL A 38 -4.29 1.88 -8.48
N ALA A 39 -3.03 2.31 -8.38
CA ALA A 39 -2.57 3.60 -8.89
C ALA A 39 -1.49 3.41 -9.98
N PRO A 40 -1.86 2.93 -11.19
CA PRO A 40 -0.91 2.79 -12.30
C PRO A 40 -0.26 4.12 -12.74
N GLY A 41 -0.84 5.27 -12.34
CA GLY A 41 -0.19 6.58 -12.52
C GLY A 41 0.99 6.80 -11.58
N MET A 42 0.91 6.30 -10.34
CA MET A 42 1.97 6.44 -9.34
C MET A 42 3.13 5.50 -9.62
N GLU A 43 2.83 4.27 -10.05
CA GLU A 43 3.87 3.34 -10.51
C GLU A 43 4.66 3.91 -11.70
N ARG A 44 3.99 4.57 -12.66
CA ARG A 44 4.68 5.23 -13.77
C ARG A 44 5.58 6.38 -13.31
N ALA A 45 5.08 7.25 -12.44
CA ALA A 45 5.90 8.33 -11.89
C ALA A 45 7.14 7.78 -11.16
N ALA A 46 6.97 6.68 -10.41
CA ALA A 46 8.08 6.04 -9.69
C ALA A 46 9.06 5.36 -10.64
N ALA A 47 8.55 4.76 -11.72
CA ALA A 47 9.36 4.20 -12.79
C ALA A 47 10.18 5.29 -13.50
N ASP A 48 9.60 6.45 -13.79
CA ASP A 48 10.28 7.57 -14.44
C ASP A 48 11.36 8.16 -13.54
N GLU A 49 11.07 8.41 -12.26
CA GLU A 49 12.04 8.94 -11.28
C GLU A 49 13.18 7.93 -11.04
N CYS A 50 12.86 6.64 -10.90
CA CYS A 50 13.86 5.59 -10.76
C CYS A 50 14.70 5.41 -12.03
N ASN A 51 14.10 5.59 -13.21
CA ASN A 51 14.81 5.56 -14.49
C ASN A 51 15.83 6.70 -14.58
N GLU A 52 15.44 7.92 -14.22
CA GLU A 52 16.34 9.07 -14.17
C GLU A 52 17.50 8.84 -13.20
N TYR A 53 17.20 8.33 -12.00
CA TYR A 53 18.22 7.95 -11.01
C TYR A 53 19.21 6.90 -11.54
N ALA A 54 18.70 5.87 -12.23
CA ALA A 54 19.49 4.84 -12.87
C ALA A 54 20.10 5.27 -14.23
N GLY A 55 20.16 6.57 -14.52
CA GLY A 55 20.84 7.13 -15.70
C GLY A 55 20.10 6.92 -17.02
N GLY A 56 18.77 6.88 -16.99
CA GLY A 56 17.90 6.99 -18.15
C GLY A 56 17.68 5.70 -18.94
N ASN A 57 17.96 4.54 -18.36
CA ASN A 57 17.72 3.24 -19.00
C ASN A 57 16.78 2.35 -18.17
N PHE A 58 15.60 2.05 -18.74
CA PHE A 58 14.57 1.24 -18.09
C PHE A 58 14.97 -0.20 -17.75
N ARG A 59 16.11 -0.67 -18.26
CA ARG A 59 16.68 -1.99 -17.93
C ARG A 59 17.68 -1.95 -16.77
N SER A 60 18.06 -0.76 -16.34
CA SER A 60 19.14 -0.54 -15.38
C SER A 60 18.65 -0.28 -13.97
N TYR A 61 17.34 -0.42 -13.73
CA TYR A 61 16.77 -0.30 -12.40
C TYR A 61 15.80 -1.44 -12.08
N ARG A 62 15.57 -1.64 -10.79
CA ARG A 62 14.44 -2.41 -10.26
C ARG A 62 13.64 -1.51 -9.32
N LEU A 63 12.34 -1.45 -9.56
CA LEU A 63 11.38 -0.74 -8.72
C LEU A 63 10.61 -1.78 -7.91
N ASP A 64 10.62 -1.64 -6.59
CA ASP A 64 9.89 -2.50 -5.66
C ASP A 64 8.95 -1.64 -4.80
N TRP A 65 7.72 -2.12 -4.57
CA TRP A 65 6.85 -1.52 -3.56
C TRP A 65 7.10 -2.18 -2.21
N VAL A 66 7.58 -1.39 -1.26
CA VAL A 66 7.76 -1.83 0.13
C VAL A 66 6.49 -1.46 0.89
N SER A 67 5.98 -2.38 1.70
CA SER A 67 4.80 -2.13 2.52
C SER A 67 4.84 -2.87 3.84
N TRP A 68 3.88 -2.55 4.71
CA TRP A 68 3.71 -3.16 6.02
C TRP A 68 3.73 -4.71 5.95
N PRO A 69 4.36 -5.42 6.90
CA PRO A 69 4.88 -4.95 8.19
C PRO A 69 6.32 -4.42 8.19
N ASP A 70 7.04 -4.55 7.10
CA ASP A 70 8.50 -4.37 7.10
C ASP A 70 8.93 -2.90 7.13
N ALA A 71 8.09 -1.99 6.61
CA ALA A 71 8.29 -0.55 6.68
C ALA A 71 6.99 0.22 6.42
N ASP A 72 7.02 1.54 6.64
CA ASP A 72 6.01 2.46 6.11
C ASP A 72 5.98 2.31 4.58
N PRO A 73 4.81 2.25 3.92
CA PRO A 73 4.81 1.89 2.51
C PRO A 73 5.36 2.98 1.61
N HIS A 74 6.24 2.58 0.70
CA HIS A 74 6.99 3.46 -0.19
C HIS A 74 7.50 2.70 -1.42
N TRP A 75 7.86 3.44 -2.46
CA TRP A 75 8.59 2.93 -3.60
C TRP A 75 10.07 2.87 -3.31
N SER A 76 10.67 1.70 -3.50
CA SER A 76 12.11 1.46 -3.37
C SER A 76 12.73 1.29 -4.76
N CYS A 77 13.78 2.04 -5.05
CA CYS A 77 14.50 2.00 -6.32
C CYS A 77 15.90 1.43 -6.13
N TRP A 78 16.23 0.41 -6.93
CA TRP A 78 17.54 -0.24 -6.98
C TRP A 78 18.21 0.07 -8.31
N ASP A 79 19.46 0.54 -8.27
CA ASP A 79 20.28 0.69 -9.48
C ASP A 79 20.98 -0.64 -9.81
N ALA A 80 20.56 -1.31 -10.88
CA ALA A 80 21.14 -2.57 -11.33
C ALA A 80 22.58 -2.42 -11.86
N ARG A 81 23.03 -1.19 -12.14
CA ARG A 81 24.43 -0.92 -12.54
C ARG A 81 25.37 -0.96 -11.35
N ASN A 82 24.86 -0.66 -10.16
CA ASN A 82 25.61 -0.62 -8.90
C ASN A 82 24.88 -1.44 -7.83
N PRO A 83 24.85 -2.78 -7.95
CA PRO A 83 24.08 -3.63 -7.05
C PRO A 83 24.57 -3.61 -5.59
N GLU A 84 25.77 -3.08 -5.34
CA GLU A 84 26.32 -2.91 -3.99
C GLU A 84 25.76 -1.67 -3.26
N VAL A 85 25.12 -0.76 -4.00
CA VAL A 85 24.51 0.44 -3.43
C VAL A 85 23.12 0.08 -2.91
N ARG A 86 22.82 0.52 -1.68
CA ARG A 86 21.52 0.31 -1.04
C ARG A 86 20.42 1.01 -1.83
N ALA A 87 19.25 0.38 -1.88
CA ALA A 87 18.06 0.96 -2.50
C ALA A 87 17.73 2.33 -1.92
N VAL A 88 17.27 3.23 -2.78
CA VAL A 88 16.78 4.56 -2.39
C VAL A 88 15.27 4.52 -2.21
N ASP A 89 14.81 5.24 -1.20
CA ASP A 89 13.40 5.44 -0.92
C ASP A 89 12.88 6.62 -1.75
N LEU A 90 11.95 6.36 -2.66
CA LEU A 90 11.24 7.35 -3.49
C LEU A 90 9.95 7.86 -2.82
N GLY A 91 9.63 7.34 -1.64
CA GLY A 91 8.45 7.67 -0.86
C GLY A 91 7.17 7.03 -1.39
N TRP A 92 6.07 7.37 -0.73
CA TRP A 92 4.74 6.87 -1.07
C TRP A 92 4.26 7.34 -2.44
N TRP A 93 4.42 8.65 -2.71
CA TRP A 93 3.73 9.34 -3.81
C TRP A 93 4.64 9.69 -4.99
N THR A 94 5.94 9.37 -4.91
CA THR A 94 7.04 10.03 -5.66
C THR A 94 7.12 11.53 -5.38
N ASN A 95 8.33 12.09 -5.33
CA ASN A 95 8.60 13.34 -4.64
C ASN A 95 7.89 14.55 -5.30
N PRO A 96 6.99 15.29 -4.60
CA PRO A 96 6.32 16.49 -5.12
C PRO A 96 7.19 17.76 -5.15
N PHE A 97 8.50 17.64 -4.91
CA PHE A 97 9.45 18.77 -4.89
C PHE A 97 10.50 18.71 -6.01
N SER A 98 10.16 18.05 -7.13
CA SER A 98 10.72 18.41 -8.43
C SER A 98 10.09 19.70 -8.96
#